data_AF-A0AAW8KFK8-F1
#
_entry.id   AF-A0AAW8KFK8-F1
#
_cell.length_a   1.000
_cell.length_b   1.000
_cell.length_c   1.000
_cell.angle_alpha   90.00
_cell.angle_beta   90.00
_cell.angle_gamma   90.00
#
_symmetry.space_group_name_H-M   'P 1'
#
loop_
_entity.id
_entity.type
_entity.pdbx_description
1 polymer ?
#
loop_
_entity_poly.entity_id
_entity_poly.type
_entity_poly.pdbx_seq_one_letter_code
_entity_poly.pdbx_strand_id
1 'polypeptide(L)' 'YQTGKAILKLLQDMCREKGMTVIVITHNSALTPMADRVIKIKNGKVSSMVQNENPTSVEKIEW' A
#
# COMPACT_ATOMS: atom_id res chain seq x y z
N TYR A 1 -8.17 -14.16 4.56
CA TYR A 1 -7.09 -13.95 3.56
C TYR A 1 -7.62 -13.55 2.19
N GLN A 2 -8.46 -14.36 1.53
CA GLN A 2 -8.90 -14.10 0.16
C GLN A 2 -9.64 -12.76 -0.01
N THR A 3 -10.59 -12.44 0.88
CA THR A 3 -11.36 -11.18 0.81
C THR A 3 -10.49 -9.94 1.00
N GLY A 4 -9.49 -9.99 1.89
CA GLY A 4 -8.57 -8.86 2.13
C GLY A 4 -7.69 -8.58 0.92
N LYS A 5 -7.15 -9.63 0.28
CA LYS A 5 -6.40 -9.49 -0.98
C LYS A 5 -7.28 -8.93 -2.10
N ALA A 6 -8.54 -9.36 -2.21
CA ALA A 6 -9.46 -8.84 -3.22
C ALA A 6 -9.74 -7.33 -3.06
N ILE A 7 -9.93 -6.86 -1.82
CA ILE A 7 -10.12 -5.42 -1.55
C ILE A 7 -8.86 -4.63 -1.91
N LEU A 8 -7.69 -5.10 -1.49
CA LEU A 8 -6.43 -4.39 -1.78
C LEU A 8 -6.12 -4.38 -3.29
N LYS A 9 -6.45 -5.46 -3.99
CA LYS A 9 -6.35 -5.53 -5.45
C LYS A 9 -7.27 -4.50 -6.10
N LEU A 10 -8.55 -4.43 -5.71
CA LEU A 10 -9.48 -3.41 -6.17
C LEU A 10 -8.91 -2.00 -5.96
N LEU A 11 -8.40 -1.69 -4.76
CA LEU A 11 -7.82 -0.39 -4.46
C LEU A 11 -6.59 -0.08 -5.34
N GLN A 12 -5.71 -1.06 -5.56
CA GLN A 12 -4.55 -0.91 -6.44
C GLN A 12 -4.98 -0.67 -7.90
N ASP A 13 -6.03 -1.34 -8.36
CA ASP A 13 -6.55 -1.18 -9.72
C ASP A 13 -7.20 0.20 -9.92
N MET A 14 -7.89 0.74 -8.90
CA MET A 14 -8.38 2.13 -8.93
C MET A 14 -7.23 3.13 -9.13
N CYS A 15 -6.06 2.89 -8.54
CA CYS A 15 -4.88 3.73 -8.77
C CYS A 15 -4.35 3.59 -10.20
N ARG A 16 -4.08 2.36 -10.64
CA ARG A 16 -3.36 2.09 -11.89
C ARG A 16 -4.22 2.28 -13.14
N GLU A 17 -5.51 1.96 -13.08
CA GLU A 17 -6.40 1.98 -14.23
C GLU A 17 -7.26 3.24 -14.30
N LYS A 18 -7.59 3.83 -13.14
CA LYS A 18 -8.50 4.99 -13.05
C LYS A 18 -7.79 6.29 -12.66
N GLY A 19 -6.48 6.25 -12.36
CA GLY A 19 -5.72 7.43 -11.95
C GLY A 19 -6.17 8.02 -10.61
N MET A 20 -6.85 7.23 -9.77
CA MET A 20 -7.35 7.69 -8.47
C MET A 20 -6.27 7.56 -7.40
N THR A 21 -6.09 8.61 -6.59
CA THR A 21 -5.20 8.54 -5.43
C THR A 21 -5.86 7.76 -4.29
N VAL A 22 -5.22 6.69 -3.82
CA VAL A 22 -5.66 5.91 -2.65
C VAL A 22 -4.63 6.03 -1.53
N ILE A 23 -5.11 6.25 -0.31
CA ILE A 23 -4.30 6.25 0.91
C ILE A 23 -4.77 5.11 1.80
N VAL A 24 -3.87 4.20 2.14
CA VAL A 24 -4.13 3.08 3.05
C VAL A 24 -3.41 3.33 4.37
N ILE A 25 -4.16 3.36 5.46
CA ILE A 25 -3.61 3.45 6.82
C ILE A 25 -3.57 2.04 7.40
N THR A 26 -2.37 1.56 7.75
CA THR A 26 -2.20 0.21 8.29
C THR A 26 -1.03 0.16 9.27
N HIS A 27 -1.11 -0.75 10.24
CA HIS A 27 0.01 -1.16 11.08
C HIS A 27 0.73 -2.40 10.51
N ASN A 28 0.18 -3.03 9.47
CA ASN A 28 0.79 -4.20 8.84
C ASN A 28 1.82 -3.78 7.78
N SER A 29 3.09 -3.88 8.16
CA SER A 29 4.23 -3.57 7.29
C SER A 29 4.37 -4.51 6.09
N ALA A 30 3.79 -5.73 6.12
CA ALA A 30 3.83 -6.66 4.98
C ALA A 30 3.15 -6.10 3.73
N LEU A 31 2.24 -5.12 3.90
CA LEU A 31 1.57 -4.45 2.77
C LEU A 31 2.43 -3.33 2.14
N THR A 32 3.49 -2.88 2.81
CA THR A 32 4.32 -1.76 2.32
C THR A 32 4.89 -1.95 0.91
N PRO A 33 5.26 -3.16 0.44
CA PRO A 33 5.77 -3.34 -0.91
C PRO A 33 4.76 -3.00 -2.01
N MET A 34 3.44 -2.97 -1.75
CA MET A 34 2.45 -2.61 -2.78
C MET A 34 2.31 -1.12 -3.03
N ALA A 35 2.74 -0.29 -2.08
CA ALA A 35 2.51 1.14 -2.11
C ALA A 35 3.61 1.86 -2.90
N ASP A 36 3.24 2.86 -3.68
CA ASP A 36 4.18 3.75 -4.39
C ASP A 36 4.98 4.63 -3.42
N ARG A 37 4.39 4.96 -2.27
CA ARG A 37 5.04 5.75 -1.22
C ARG A 37 4.63 5.22 0.15
N VAL A 38 5.62 5.06 1.03
CA VAL A 38 5.44 4.61 2.40
C VAL A 38 5.82 5.74 3.34
N ILE A 39 4.84 6.21 4.11
CA ILE A 39 5.02 7.24 5.13
C ILE A 39 4.86 6.56 6.49
N LYS A 40 5.92 6.59 7.31
CA LYS A 40 5.87 6.10 8.69
C LYS A 40 5.56 7.26 9.62
N ILE A 41 4.59 7.06 10.51
CA ILE A 41 4.21 8.02 11.54
C ILE A 41 4.66 7.49 12.90
N LYS A 42 5.27 8.36 13.70
CA LYS A 42 5.65 8.08 15.10
C LYS A 42 5.38 9.33 15.94
N ASN A 43 4.68 9.17 17.06
CA ASN A 43 4.34 10.27 17.98
C ASN A 43 3.67 11.47 17.28
N GLY A 44 2.73 11.20 16.37
CA GLY A 44 2.00 12.23 15.62
C GLY A 44 2.82 12.98 14.55
N LYS A 45 4.06 12.56 14.29
CA LYS A 45 4.95 13.17 13.28
C LYS A 45 5.38 12.15 12.23
N VAL A 46 5.70 12.62 11.03
CA VAL A 46 6.36 11.81 10.01
C VAL A 46 7.76 11.44 10.50
N SER A 47 8.02 10.15 10.67
CA SER A 47 9.34 9.64 11.06
C SER A 47 10.21 9.27 9.86
N SER A 48 9.59 8.81 8.75
CA SER A 48 10.28 8.57 7.49
C SER A 48 9.31 8.57 6.33
N MET A 49 9.80 8.88 5.13
CA MET A 49 9.07 8.76 3.88
C MET A 49 9.98 8.12 2.83
N VAL A 50 9.50 7.07 2.17
CA VAL A 50 10.23 6.34 1.13
C VAL A 50 9.34 6.19 -0.09
N GLN A 51 9.87 6.50 -1.26
CA GLN A 51 9.23 6.17 -2.53
C GLN A 51 9.67 4.76 -2.93
N ASN A 52 8.70 3.94 -3.34
CA ASN A 52 8.95 2.60 -3.84
C ASN A 52 9.02 2.67 -5.36
N GLU A 53 10.20 2.45 -5.93
CA GLU A 53 10.42 2.51 -7.37
C GLU A 53 9.74 1.36 -8.11
N ASN A 54 9.52 0.22 -7.44
CA ASN A 54 8.97 -0.98 -8.04
C ASN A 54 7.85 -1.58 -7.15
N PRO A 55 6.65 -0.97 -7.13
CA PRO A 55 5.56 -1.45 -6.29
C PRO A 55 5.08 -2.85 -6.69
N THR A 56 5.13 -3.76 -5.73
CA THR A 56 4.74 -5.17 -5.87
C THR A 56 3.22 -5.30 -6.05
N SER A 57 2.78 -6.18 -6.94
CA SER A 57 1.36 -6.53 -7.04
C SER A 57 0.86 -7.13 -5.73
N VAL A 58 -0.33 -6.72 -5.29
CA VAL A 58 -0.98 -7.26 -4.07
C VAL A 58 -1.08 -8.79 -4.09
N GLU A 59 -1.21 -9.39 -5.26
CA GLU A 59 -1.27 -10.84 -5.44
C GLU A 59 -0.02 -11.57 -4.94
N LYS A 60 1.15 -10.93 -5.09
CA LYS A 60 2.47 -11.46 -4.71
C LYS A 60 2.84 -11.20 -3.25
N ILE A 61 2.00 -10.50 -2.49
CA ILE A 61 2.26 -10.23 -1.09
C ILE A 61 1.88 -11.44 -0.25
N GLU A 62 2.86 -11.95 0.49
CA GLU A 62 2.65 -12.91 1.59
C GLU A 62 2.40 -12.14 2.90
N TRP A 63 1.52 -12.69 3.73
CA TRP A 63 0.96 -12.02 4.91
C TRP A 63 1.39 -12.74 6.18
#